data_AF-A0A379AMV9-F1
#
_entry.id   AF-A0A379AMV9-F1
#
_cell.length_a   1.000
_cell.length_b   1.000
_cell.length_c   1.000
_cell.angle_alpha   90.00
_cell.angle_beta   90.00
_cell.angle_gamma   90.00
#
_symmetry.space_group_name_H-M   'P 1'
#
loop_
_entity.id
_entity.type
_entity.pdbx_description
1 polymer ?
#
loop_
_entity_poly.entity_id
_entity_poly.type
_entity_poly.pdbx_seq_one_letter_code
_entity_poly.pdbx_strand_id
1 'polypeptide(L)' 'MNITHAYAAQDAKSKLAPFDFKPRELRAHDVQLEVLFCGVCHSDLHQARNEWKNTIFSRGSGP' A
#
# COMPACT_ATOMS: atom_id res chain seq x y z
N MET A 1 -13.90 11.12 -0.09
CA MET A 1 -13.41 9.74 0.20
C MET A 1 -13.29 9.45 1.70
N ASN A 2 -13.60 8.21 2.15
CA ASN A 2 -13.43 7.74 3.54
C ASN A 2 -11.98 7.29 3.83
N ILE A 3 -11.61 7.22 5.12
CA ILE A 3 -10.37 6.55 5.54
C ILE A 3 -10.44 5.08 5.13
N THR A 4 -9.37 4.58 4.53
CA THR A 4 -9.20 3.18 4.13
C THR A 4 -8.14 2.53 4.99
N HIS A 5 -8.49 1.37 5.55
CA HIS A 5 -7.60 0.56 6.38
C HIS A 5 -6.79 -0.41 5.51
N ALA A 6 -5.48 -0.47 5.72
CA ALA A 6 -4.55 -1.32 4.98
C ALA A 6 -3.45 -1.87 5.88
N TYR A 7 -2.56 -2.69 5.30
CA TYR A 7 -1.31 -3.12 5.90
C TYR A 7 -0.15 -2.69 5.01
N ALA A 8 0.89 -2.10 5.61
CA ALA A 8 2.04 -1.57 4.88
C ALA A 8 3.36 -1.92 5.58
N ALA A 9 4.43 -2.06 4.80
CA ALA A 9 5.80 -2.11 5.29
C ALA A 9 6.32 -0.67 5.44
N GLN A 10 6.90 -0.34 6.60
CA GLN A 10 7.42 1.01 6.88
C GLN A 10 8.87 1.18 6.40
N ASP A 11 9.59 0.08 6.21
CA ASP A 11 10.91 0.00 5.61
C ASP A 11 11.16 -1.45 5.12
N ALA A 12 12.31 -1.68 4.47
CA ALA A 12 12.66 -2.96 3.85
C ALA A 12 12.81 -4.15 4.81
N LYS A 13 12.87 -3.91 6.12
CA LYS A 13 13.07 -4.92 7.17
C LYS A 13 11.87 -5.05 8.10
N SER A 14 10.96 -4.08 8.08
CA SER A 14 9.76 -4.07 8.90
C SER A 14 8.75 -5.13 8.44
N LYS A 15 8.03 -5.71 9.40
CA LYS A 15 6.84 -6.51 9.11
C LYS A 15 5.72 -5.58 8.59
N LEU A 16 4.76 -6.13 7.85
CA LEU A 16 3.54 -5.41 7.56
C LEU A 16 2.82 -5.06 8.86
N ALA A 17 2.39 -3.80 8.99
CA ALA A 17 1.62 -3.30 10.12
C ALA A 17 0.41 -2.48 9.64
N PRO A 18 -0.65 -2.34 10.46
CA PRO A 18 -1.81 -1.53 10.11
C PRO A 18 -1.42 -0.12 9.67
N PHE A 19 -2.08 0.37 8.63
CA PHE A 19 -1.84 1.66 8.02
C PHE A 19 -3.15 2.23 7.48
N ASP A 20 -3.49 3.43 7.95
CA ASP A 20 -4.67 4.15 7.50
C ASP A 20 -4.25 5.23 6.50
N PHE A 21 -4.97 5.32 5.39
CA PHE A 21 -4.78 6.40 4.43
C PHE A 21 -6.12 6.92 3.91
N LYS A 22 -6.09 8.17 3.45
CA LYS A 22 -7.23 8.77 2.75
C LYS A 22 -6.93 8.75 1.25
N PRO A 23 -7.64 7.94 0.45
CA PRO A 23 -7.50 8.00 -0.98
C PRO A 23 -7.94 9.37 -1.50
N ARG A 24 -7.40 9.77 -2.64
CA ARG A 24 -7.87 10.95 -3.38
C ARG A 24 -9.36 10.83 -3.74
N GLU A 25 -10.01 11.95 -3.99
CA GLU A 25 -11.40 11.96 -4.48
C GLU A 25 -11.54 11.24 -5.82
N LEU A 26 -12.70 10.59 -6.05
CA LEU A 26 -13.04 9.93 -7.31
C LEU A 26 -13.15 10.95 -8.43
N ARG A 27 -12.51 10.63 -9.55
CA ARG A 27 -12.64 11.34 -10.82
C ARG A 27 -13.59 10.58 -11.73
N ALA A 28 -13.94 11.18 -12.86
CA ALA A 28 -14.94 10.66 -13.79
C ALA A 28 -14.65 9.23 -14.32
N HIS A 29 -13.41 8.77 -14.27
CA HIS A 29 -12.99 7.45 -14.78
C HIS A 29 -12.47 6.51 -13.70
N ASP A 30 -12.64 6.86 -12.42
CA ASP A 30 -12.22 5.99 -11.33
C ASP A 30 -13.34 5.05 -10.90
N VAL A 31 -12.94 3.89 -10.39
CA VAL A 31 -13.84 2.91 -9.77
C VAL A 31 -13.35 2.66 -8.34
N GLN A 32 -14.28 2.71 -7.38
CA GLN A 32 -14.04 2.28 -6.02
C GLN A 32 -14.44 0.82 -5.87
N LEU A 33 -13.54 0.02 -5.29
CA LEU A 33 -13.76 -1.41 -5.07
C LEU A 33 -13.65 -1.71 -3.58
N GLU A 34 -14.59 -2.53 -3.09
CA GLU A 34 -14.42 -3.23 -1.82
C GLU A 34 -13.61 -4.50 -2.07
N VAL A 35 -12.42 -4.57 -1.45
CA VAL A 35 -11.54 -5.73 -1.62
C VAL A 35 -12.02 -6.85 -0.70
N LEU A 36 -12.67 -7.86 -1.26
CA LEU A 36 -13.10 -9.04 -0.51
C LEU A 36 -11.93 -10.00 -0.24
N PHE A 37 -11.03 -10.16 -1.23
CA PHE A 37 -9.88 -11.06 -1.18
C PHE A 37 -8.72 -10.48 -1.99
N CYS A 38 -7.48 -10.76 -1.56
CA CYS A 38 -6.24 -10.43 -2.27
C CYS A 38 -5.26 -11.59 -2.13
N GLY A 39 -4.68 -12.05 -3.24
CA GLY A 39 -3.67 -13.11 -3.24
C GLY A 39 -2.30 -12.58 -2.80
N VAL A 40 -1.44 -13.48 -2.31
CA VAL A 40 -0.04 -13.18 -1.97
C VAL A 40 0.88 -14.02 -2.84
N CYS A 41 1.93 -13.41 -3.37
CA CYS A 41 2.93 -14.06 -4.21
C CYS A 41 4.34 -13.52 -3.95
N HIS A 42 5.35 -14.06 -4.65
CA HIS A 42 6.74 -13.65 -4.44
C HIS A 42 7.04 -12.20 -4.84
N SER A 43 6.30 -11.61 -5.79
CA SER A 43 6.50 -10.20 -6.14
C SER A 43 6.18 -9.27 -4.98
N ASP A 44 5.23 -9.63 -4.11
CA ASP A 44 4.91 -8.85 -2.91
C ASP A 44 6.11 -8.83 -1.95
N LEU A 45 6.82 -9.97 -1.84
CA LEU A 45 8.02 -10.08 -1.01
C LEU A 45 9.17 -9.24 -1.55
N HIS A 46 9.43 -9.33 -2.86
CA HIS A 46 10.46 -8.52 -3.53
C HIS A 46 10.20 -7.02 -3.33
N GLN A 47 8.94 -6.59 -3.43
CA GLN A 47 8.54 -5.21 -3.18
C GLN A 47 8.66 -4.83 -1.70
N ALA A 48 8.13 -5.62 -0.77
CA ALA A 48 8.17 -5.30 0.67
C ALA A 48 9.61 -5.18 1.21
N ARG A 49 10.55 -5.95 0.66
CA ARG A 49 11.96 -5.95 1.06
C ARG A 49 12.86 -5.04 0.22
N ASN A 50 12.29 -4.29 -0.72
CA ASN A 50 13.02 -3.41 -1.64
C ASN A 50 14.15 -4.11 -2.42
N GLU A 51 13.95 -5.37 -2.79
CA GLU A 51 14.96 -6.17 -3.51
C GLU A 51 15.18 -5.67 -4.94
N TRP A 52 14.17 -5.02 -5.54
CA TRP A 52 14.26 -4.32 -6.82
C TRP A 52 14.71 -2.85 -6.72
N LYS A 53 14.98 -2.35 -5.51
CA LYS A 53 15.49 -0.99 -5.23
C LYS A 53 14.59 0.15 -5.72
N ASN A 54 13.29 -0.06 -5.81
CA ASN A 54 12.29 0.91 -6.27
C ASN A 54 11.08 1.07 -5.33
N THR A 55 11.13 0.50 -4.12
CA THR A 55 10.01 0.57 -3.18
C THR A 55 9.88 1.98 -2.60
N ILE A 56 8.68 2.54 -2.70
CA ILE A 56 8.28 3.75 -1.99
C ILE A 56 7.60 3.31 -0.70
N PHE A 57 8.23 3.57 0.44
CA PHE A 57 7.68 3.22 1.74
C PHE A 57 6.70 4.28 2.24
N SER A 58 5.68 3.86 2.99
CA SER A 58 4.69 4.75 3.58
C SER A 58 5.25 5.60 4.73
N ARG A 59 6.44 5.26 5.26
CA ARG A 59 7.16 6.07 6.25
C ARG A 59 7.98 7.15 5.55
N GLY A 60 7.28 8.06 4.91
CA GLY A 60 7.86 9.19 4.21
C GLY A 60 6.74 10.13 3.82
N SER A 61 6.43 11.07 4.69
CA SER A 61 5.71 12.28 4.31
C SER A 61 6.54 12.98 3.23
N GLY A 62 6.19 12.72 1.98
CA GLY A 62 6.46 13.55 0.82
C GLY A 62 5.15 13.61 0.01
N PRO A 63 4.88 14.74 -0.66
CA PRO A 63 3.55 15.18 -1.09
C PRO A 63 2.74 14.16 -1.89
#